data_AF-A0AAN7PR18-F1
#
_entry.id   AF-A0AAN7PR18-F1
#
_cell.length_a   1.000
_cell.length_b   1.000
_cell.length_c   1.000
_cell.angle_alpha   90.00
_cell.angle_beta   90.00
_cell.angle_gamma   90.00
#
_symmetry.space_group_name_H-M   'P 1'
#
loop_
_entity.id
_entity.type
_entity.pdbx_description
1 polymer ?
#
loop_
_entity_poly.entity_id
_entity_poly.type
_entity_poly.pdbx_seq_one_letter_code
_entity_poly.pdbx_strand_id
1 'polypeptide(L)'
;MIKVSFFVLVLLFVESRSFVDWRIVGGSSSDDGEYPYQVSQKVYNRHNCGGSIIDSSTILTAAHCVYRHPPEEMTILVGSNKLNQGGVTHPVKKYIMHQMYDQKTLQNDIALIKLSTRIHFTSSVHSIALDHEYIPGGIDCVLSGWGWISYPGSSVNKLQHVSLKTTDIDVCRDRLSTINYPILDTNICAFTKNKQGGCRGDSGGPLVANGKQIGILSWLRYCGTGVPDVFTRVSSYIDWIDKAQVLVVGTTSCDRNVKVDCTRSSKNWKYLKKYCEKIFNVETSAIEQIEEARTESKKPEDDYLAKNEVLEEMRKLRNGKSIIEDIIDAELLKNGGQALYKHTYILIKQIWKQH
;
A
#
# COMPACT_ATOMS: atom_id res chain seq x y z
N MET A 1 47.53 -73.92 -15.24
CA MET A 1 46.07 -73.76 -15.40
C MET A 1 45.62 -72.62 -14.51
N ILE A 2 45.09 -71.57 -15.16
CA ILE A 2 44.23 -70.46 -14.69
C ILE A 2 44.60 -69.74 -13.38
N LYS A 3 45.12 -68.51 -13.54
CA LYS A 3 45.20 -67.46 -12.51
C LYS A 3 43.80 -66.90 -12.24
N VAL A 4 43.42 -66.69 -10.98
CA VAL A 4 42.28 -65.82 -10.62
C VAL A 4 42.75 -64.85 -9.55
N SER A 5 42.88 -63.57 -9.93
CA SER A 5 43.17 -62.46 -9.02
C SER A 5 41.92 -62.05 -8.26
N PHE A 6 42.04 -61.92 -6.94
CA PHE A 6 41.03 -61.31 -6.09
C PHE A 6 41.09 -59.78 -6.23
N PHE A 7 40.06 -59.17 -6.84
CA PHE A 7 39.80 -57.74 -6.73
C PHE A 7 38.83 -57.52 -5.58
N VAL A 8 39.32 -56.96 -4.47
CA VAL A 8 38.46 -56.44 -3.39
C VAL A 8 38.00 -55.06 -3.82
N LEU A 9 36.77 -54.97 -4.33
CA LEU A 9 36.12 -53.70 -4.63
C LEU A 9 35.48 -53.18 -3.34
N VAL A 10 36.18 -52.28 -2.64
CA VAL A 10 35.62 -51.51 -1.53
C VAL A 10 34.69 -50.45 -2.11
N LEU A 11 33.39 -50.73 -2.11
CA LEU A 11 32.36 -49.73 -2.38
C LEU A 11 32.19 -48.84 -1.14
N LEU A 12 32.90 -47.72 -1.12
CA LEU A 12 32.55 -46.60 -0.24
C LEU A 12 31.22 -46.02 -0.74
N PHE A 13 30.12 -46.44 -0.13
CA PHE A 13 28.87 -45.70 -0.21
C PHE A 13 29.08 -44.36 0.50
N VAL A 14 29.47 -43.34 -0.26
CA VAL A 14 29.18 -41.97 0.12
C VAL A 14 27.69 -41.80 -0.15
N GLU A 15 26.86 -42.09 0.84
CA GLU A 15 25.54 -41.48 0.89
C GLU A 15 25.78 -39.97 0.99
N SER A 16 25.76 -39.30 -0.15
CA SER A 16 25.45 -37.88 -0.16
C SER A 16 24.04 -37.76 0.39
N ARG A 17 23.92 -37.56 1.71
CA ARG A 17 22.71 -36.98 2.29
C ARG A 17 22.59 -35.61 1.64
N SER A 18 21.82 -35.54 0.57
CA SER A 18 21.29 -34.30 0.05
C SER A 18 20.44 -33.71 1.18
N PHE A 19 21.07 -32.82 1.95
CA PHE A 19 20.36 -31.95 2.88
C PHE A 19 19.33 -31.19 2.04
N VAL A 20 18.06 -31.53 2.22
CA VAL A 20 16.96 -30.75 1.66
C VAL A 20 17.03 -29.41 2.35
N ASP A 21 17.55 -28.39 1.66
CA ASP A 21 17.64 -27.02 2.15
C ASP A 21 16.27 -26.37 1.95
N TRP A 22 15.46 -26.32 3.01
CA TRP A 22 14.14 -25.70 3.00
C TRP A 22 14.34 -24.20 3.15
N ARG A 23 14.23 -23.44 2.04
CA ARG A 23 14.14 -21.96 1.95
C ARG A 23 12.66 -21.54 1.95
N ILE A 24 12.24 -20.30 1.55
CA ILE A 24 10.80 -19.91 1.42
C ILE A 24 10.06 -21.17 0.98
N VAL A 25 8.99 -21.62 1.64
CA VAL A 25 8.59 -23.04 1.54
C VAL A 25 8.58 -23.44 0.05
N GLY A 26 9.44 -24.38 -0.36
CA GLY A 26 9.59 -24.81 -1.76
C GLY A 26 10.17 -23.80 -2.78
N GLY A 27 10.88 -22.77 -2.35
CA GLY A 27 11.58 -21.74 -3.12
C GLY A 27 13.11 -21.83 -3.03
N SER A 28 13.81 -20.85 -3.58
CA SER A 28 15.28 -20.83 -3.76
C SER A 28 15.89 -19.52 -3.28
N SER A 29 17.21 -19.53 -3.03
CA SER A 29 17.89 -18.27 -2.70
C SER A 29 18.06 -17.43 -3.92
N SER A 30 17.90 -16.13 -3.70
CA SER A 30 18.05 -15.14 -4.75
C SER A 30 19.51 -14.77 -4.95
N ASP A 31 19.87 -14.51 -6.20
CA ASP A 31 21.17 -13.96 -6.56
C ASP A 31 21.26 -12.50 -6.13
N ASP A 32 22.47 -12.04 -5.84
CA ASP A 32 22.69 -10.69 -5.32
C ASP A 32 22.18 -9.65 -6.34
N GLY A 33 21.24 -8.80 -5.91
CA GLY A 33 20.63 -7.79 -6.77
C GLY A 33 19.55 -8.30 -7.74
N GLU A 34 19.14 -9.58 -7.68
CA GLU A 34 18.10 -10.15 -8.55
C GLU A 34 16.75 -9.42 -8.43
N TYR A 35 16.41 -8.96 -7.22
CA TYR A 35 15.17 -8.22 -6.93
C TYR A 35 15.50 -6.82 -6.39
N PRO A 36 15.90 -5.87 -7.25
CA PRO A 36 16.46 -4.58 -6.84
C PRO A 36 15.44 -3.65 -6.15
N TYR A 37 14.15 -3.97 -6.26
CA TYR A 37 13.05 -3.28 -5.61
C TYR A 37 12.73 -3.82 -4.21
N GLN A 38 13.26 -4.98 -3.83
CA GLN A 38 12.95 -5.62 -2.57
C GLN A 38 13.51 -4.80 -1.40
N VAL A 39 12.69 -4.59 -0.37
CA VAL A 39 13.14 -3.96 0.86
C VAL A 39 12.81 -4.81 2.08
N SER A 40 13.63 -4.67 3.12
CA SER A 40 13.32 -5.15 4.47
C SER A 40 12.84 -3.97 5.30
N GLN A 41 11.57 -3.96 5.67
CA GLN A 41 11.06 -3.08 6.71
C GLN A 41 11.45 -3.64 8.08
N LYS A 42 12.18 -2.83 8.85
CA LYS A 42 12.62 -3.16 10.20
C LYS A 42 11.87 -2.32 11.23
N VAL A 43 11.56 -2.94 12.38
CA VAL A 43 11.06 -2.30 13.59
C VAL A 43 12.05 -2.61 14.71
N TYR A 44 12.52 -1.61 15.45
CA TYR A 44 13.60 -1.78 16.43
C TYR A 44 14.82 -2.53 15.88
N ASN A 45 15.21 -2.19 14.64
CA ASN A 45 16.31 -2.82 13.89
C ASN A 45 16.16 -4.33 13.61
N ARG A 46 14.98 -4.90 13.81
CA ARG A 46 14.66 -6.30 13.46
C ARG A 46 13.74 -6.34 12.26
N HIS A 47 14.00 -7.27 11.34
CA HIS A 47 13.13 -7.50 10.19
C HIS A 47 11.71 -7.83 10.67
N ASN A 48 10.73 -7.09 10.16
CA ASN A 48 9.32 -7.21 10.51
C ASN A 48 8.49 -7.65 9.30
N CYS A 49 8.66 -6.93 8.18
CA CYS A 49 7.94 -7.15 6.94
C CYS A 49 8.83 -6.87 5.72
N GLY A 50 8.35 -7.30 4.56
CA GLY A 50 8.84 -6.88 3.27
C GLY A 50 8.20 -5.56 2.79
N GLY A 51 8.57 -5.20 1.56
CA GLY A 51 8.04 -4.07 0.83
C GLY A 51 8.72 -3.94 -0.52
N SER A 52 8.34 -2.90 -1.25
CA SER A 52 8.82 -2.65 -2.61
C SER A 52 9.10 -1.17 -2.83
N ILE A 53 10.22 -0.84 -3.45
CA ILE A 53 10.54 0.52 -3.89
C ILE A 53 9.65 0.85 -5.08
N ILE A 54 8.81 1.88 -4.96
CA ILE A 54 7.98 2.36 -6.09
C ILE A 54 8.44 3.73 -6.61
N ASP A 55 9.17 4.50 -5.80
CA ASP A 55 9.91 5.68 -6.23
C ASP A 55 11.10 5.96 -5.28
N SER A 56 11.88 7.01 -5.55
CA SER A 56 13.10 7.36 -4.78
C SER A 56 12.86 7.63 -3.28
N SER A 57 11.62 7.73 -2.82
CA SER A 57 11.27 8.09 -1.45
C SER A 57 10.06 7.33 -0.90
N THR A 58 9.52 6.37 -1.65
CA THR A 58 8.27 5.68 -1.30
C THR A 58 8.42 4.18 -1.44
N ILE A 59 8.00 3.50 -0.38
CA ILE A 59 7.88 2.05 -0.33
C ILE A 59 6.39 1.68 -0.29
N LEU A 60 6.00 0.71 -1.10
CA LEU A 60 4.70 0.06 -1.03
C LEU A 60 4.79 -1.19 -0.16
N THR A 61 3.87 -1.33 0.79
CA THR A 61 3.79 -2.45 1.74
C THR A 61 2.34 -2.65 2.20
N ALA A 62 2.10 -3.60 3.10
CA ALA A 62 0.79 -3.86 3.71
C ALA A 62 0.52 -2.88 4.87
N ALA A 63 -0.75 -2.55 5.12
CA ALA A 63 -1.13 -1.67 6.23
C ALA A 63 -0.85 -2.32 7.58
N HIS A 64 -1.06 -3.63 7.72
CA HIS A 64 -0.78 -4.34 8.97
C HIS A 64 0.71 -4.31 9.35
N CYS A 65 1.61 -4.10 8.39
CA CYS A 65 3.05 -4.01 8.63
C CYS A 65 3.48 -2.69 9.28
N VAL A 66 2.65 -1.63 9.18
CA VAL A 66 2.92 -0.31 9.76
C VAL A 66 1.97 0.05 10.89
N TYR A 67 0.82 -0.62 10.96
CA TYR A 67 -0.19 -0.39 11.98
C TYR A 67 0.39 -0.57 13.39
N ARG A 68 0.21 0.45 14.25
CA ARG A 68 0.76 0.53 15.63
C ARG A 68 2.28 0.58 15.75
N HIS A 69 3.01 0.81 14.67
CA HIS A 69 4.45 1.05 14.71
C HIS A 69 4.74 2.53 14.47
N PRO A 70 5.20 3.29 15.49
CA PRO A 70 5.67 4.65 15.29
C PRO A 70 6.74 4.75 14.18
N PRO A 71 6.66 5.75 13.27
CA PRO A 71 7.65 5.96 12.21
C PRO A 71 9.10 5.99 12.71
N GLU A 72 9.35 6.55 13.89
CA GLU A 72 10.68 6.74 14.48
C GLU A 72 11.37 5.43 14.85
N GLU A 73 10.59 4.36 15.05
CA GLU A 73 11.08 3.02 15.36
C GLU A 73 11.31 2.17 14.11
N MET A 74 10.93 2.71 12.95
CA MET A 74 10.94 2.02 11.67
C MET A 74 12.11 2.47 10.79
N THR A 75 12.72 1.49 10.12
CA THR A 75 13.73 1.75 9.09
C THR A 75 13.54 0.82 7.91
N ILE A 76 13.96 1.26 6.73
CA ILE A 76 13.91 0.49 5.48
C ILE A 76 15.33 0.17 5.04
N LEU A 77 15.67 -1.12 4.95
CA LEU A 77 16.93 -1.58 4.36
C LEU A 77 16.71 -1.89 2.88
N VAL A 78 17.56 -1.30 2.02
CA VAL A 78 17.58 -1.53 0.57
C VAL A 78 18.96 -2.01 0.10
N GLY A 79 19.04 -2.65 -1.07
CA GLY A 79 20.31 -2.97 -1.72
C GLY A 79 21.14 -4.05 -1.05
N SER A 80 20.51 -4.93 -0.27
CA SER A 80 21.16 -6.10 0.28
C SER A 80 20.25 -7.32 0.17
N ASN A 81 20.82 -8.46 -0.21
CA ASN A 81 20.19 -9.76 -0.08
C ASN A 81 20.33 -10.32 1.35
N LYS A 82 21.10 -9.69 2.24
CA LYS A 82 21.33 -10.15 3.62
C LYS A 82 20.76 -9.19 4.66
N LEU A 83 19.97 -9.71 5.61
CA LEU A 83 19.36 -8.87 6.66
C LEU A 83 20.39 -8.24 7.62
N ASN A 84 21.54 -8.88 7.80
CA ASN A 84 22.58 -8.49 8.76
C ASN A 84 23.86 -7.91 8.14
N GLN A 85 23.94 -7.77 6.81
CA GLN A 85 25.16 -7.34 6.12
C GLN A 85 24.83 -6.52 4.87
N GLY A 86 25.57 -5.43 4.65
CA GLY A 86 25.45 -4.61 3.43
C GLY A 86 24.17 -3.77 3.35
N GLY A 87 23.95 -3.17 2.18
CA GLY A 87 22.79 -2.32 1.91
C GLY A 87 22.85 -0.93 2.55
N VAL A 88 21.79 -0.17 2.35
CA VAL A 88 21.61 1.18 2.90
C VAL A 88 20.31 1.22 3.68
N THR A 89 20.37 1.75 4.90
CA THR A 89 19.21 1.91 5.76
C THR A 89 18.67 3.33 5.69
N HIS A 90 17.39 3.47 5.41
CA HIS A 90 16.67 4.74 5.34
C HIS A 90 15.68 4.87 6.51
N PRO A 91 15.71 5.97 7.29
CA PRO A 91 14.70 6.24 8.30
C PRO A 91 13.32 6.48 7.66
N VAL A 92 12.26 6.07 8.36
CA VAL A 92 10.89 6.37 7.95
C VAL A 92 10.50 7.77 8.44
N LYS A 93 9.96 8.60 7.53
CA LYS A 93 9.43 9.94 7.85
C LYS A 93 7.99 9.88 8.34
N LYS A 94 7.17 9.09 7.64
CA LYS A 94 5.76 8.82 7.93
C LYS A 94 5.28 7.65 7.10
N TYR A 95 4.11 7.10 7.44
CA TYR A 95 3.38 6.18 6.58
C TYR A 95 1.94 6.66 6.36
N ILE A 96 1.33 6.19 5.28
CA ILE A 96 -0.06 6.48 4.89
C ILE A 96 -0.73 5.12 4.71
N MET A 97 -1.62 4.76 5.63
CA MET A 97 -2.46 3.57 5.50
C MET A 97 -3.71 3.91 4.69
N HIS A 98 -4.27 2.92 3.99
CA HIS A 98 -5.58 3.08 3.39
C HIS A 98 -6.63 3.47 4.45
N GLN A 99 -7.45 4.47 4.17
CA GLN A 99 -8.39 5.04 5.14
C GLN A 99 -9.44 4.04 5.61
N MET A 100 -9.76 3.07 4.75
CA MET A 100 -10.70 1.98 5.03
C MET A 100 -10.00 0.66 5.43
N TYR A 101 -8.73 0.71 5.86
CA TYR A 101 -8.05 -0.47 6.38
C TYR A 101 -8.76 -1.00 7.64
N ASP A 102 -9.11 -2.27 7.64
CA ASP A 102 -9.73 -2.95 8.78
C ASP A 102 -8.81 -4.04 9.33
N GLN A 103 -8.27 -3.80 10.54
CA GLN A 103 -7.39 -4.74 11.24
C GLN A 103 -8.03 -6.11 11.55
N LYS A 104 -9.37 -6.21 11.61
CA LYS A 104 -10.06 -7.46 11.93
C LYS A 104 -10.21 -8.34 10.70
N THR A 105 -10.49 -7.73 9.56
CA THR A 105 -10.77 -8.44 8.30
C THR A 105 -9.63 -8.39 7.30
N LEU A 106 -8.59 -7.59 7.55
CA LEU A 106 -7.49 -7.28 6.64
C LEU A 106 -7.95 -6.73 5.28
N GLN A 107 -9.16 -6.13 5.24
CA GLN A 107 -9.60 -5.40 4.06
C GLN A 107 -8.77 -4.14 3.89
N ASN A 108 -8.49 -3.78 2.62
CA ASN A 108 -7.70 -2.62 2.25
C ASN A 108 -6.31 -2.59 2.94
N ASP A 109 -5.67 -3.76 3.01
CA ASP A 109 -4.37 -3.94 3.63
C ASP A 109 -3.23 -3.45 2.71
N ILE A 110 -3.10 -2.13 2.65
CA ILE A 110 -2.12 -1.41 1.84
C ILE A 110 -1.67 -0.13 2.54
N ALA A 111 -0.37 0.14 2.49
CA ALA A 111 0.23 1.36 2.98
C ALA A 111 1.40 1.85 2.12
N LEU A 112 1.61 3.16 2.13
CA LEU A 112 2.82 3.80 1.60
C LEU A 112 3.70 4.26 2.77
N ILE A 113 4.95 3.83 2.80
CA ILE A 113 5.98 4.38 3.68
C ILE A 113 6.73 5.47 2.93
N LYS A 114 6.88 6.64 3.55
CA LYS A 114 7.68 7.75 3.04
C LYS A 114 9.00 7.83 3.79
N LEU A 115 10.10 7.85 3.05
CA LEU A 115 11.45 7.87 3.61
C LEU A 115 11.88 9.31 3.96
N SER A 116 12.72 9.43 4.98
CA SER A 116 13.35 10.70 5.37
C SER A 116 14.47 11.11 4.42
N THR A 117 15.10 10.14 3.74
CA THR A 117 16.18 10.34 2.77
C THR A 117 15.84 9.62 1.47
N ARG A 118 16.25 10.22 0.34
CA ARG A 118 16.03 9.61 -0.99
C ARG A 118 16.96 8.41 -1.18
N ILE A 119 16.43 7.38 -1.83
CA ILE A 119 17.17 6.23 -2.33
C ILE A 119 17.93 6.67 -3.58
N HIS A 120 19.22 6.34 -3.63
CA HIS A 120 20.02 6.45 -4.85
C HIS A 120 19.91 5.15 -5.62
N PHE A 121 19.38 5.23 -6.84
CA PHE A 121 19.20 4.05 -7.68
C PHE A 121 20.52 3.56 -8.28
N THR A 122 20.69 2.24 -8.28
CA THR A 122 21.82 1.50 -8.82
C THR A 122 21.30 0.27 -9.57
N SER A 123 22.19 -0.59 -10.08
CA SER A 123 21.78 -1.88 -10.65
C SER A 123 21.16 -2.83 -9.62
N SER A 124 21.52 -2.71 -8.33
CA SER A 124 21.03 -3.55 -7.23
C SER A 124 19.96 -2.87 -6.37
N VAL A 125 19.60 -1.62 -6.67
CA VAL A 125 18.58 -0.83 -5.98
C VAL A 125 17.78 -0.04 -7.00
N HIS A 126 16.54 -0.42 -7.26
CA HIS A 126 15.72 0.23 -8.26
C HIS A 126 14.24 0.11 -7.95
N SER A 127 13.43 1.05 -8.44
CA SER A 127 11.97 0.94 -8.30
C SER A 127 11.38 -0.14 -9.20
N ILE A 128 10.27 -0.73 -8.78
CA ILE A 128 9.42 -1.57 -9.63
C ILE A 128 8.23 -0.79 -10.17
N ALA A 129 7.84 -1.09 -11.41
CA ALA A 129 6.59 -0.58 -11.97
C ALA A 129 5.38 -1.30 -11.35
N LEU A 130 4.29 -0.57 -11.15
CA LEU A 130 3.02 -1.15 -10.69
C LEU A 130 2.22 -1.64 -11.89
N ASP A 131 1.47 -2.72 -11.72
CA ASP A 131 0.50 -3.14 -12.73
C ASP A 131 -0.84 -2.43 -12.50
N HIS A 132 -1.35 -1.84 -13.58
CA HIS A 132 -2.60 -1.09 -13.60
C HIS A 132 -3.76 -1.98 -14.05
N GLU A 133 -3.47 -3.14 -14.64
CA GLU A 133 -4.46 -4.00 -15.25
C GLU A 133 -4.94 -5.10 -14.29
N TYR A 134 -6.13 -5.62 -14.58
CA TYR A 134 -6.62 -6.81 -13.91
C TYR A 134 -5.82 -8.04 -14.35
N ILE A 135 -5.21 -8.73 -13.38
CA ILE A 135 -4.48 -9.98 -13.62
C ILE A 135 -5.40 -11.18 -13.30
N PRO A 136 -5.69 -12.05 -14.30
CA PRO A 136 -6.51 -13.25 -14.12
C PRO A 136 -5.72 -14.39 -13.45
N GLY A 137 -6.39 -15.53 -13.22
CA GLY A 137 -5.71 -16.77 -12.81
C GLY A 137 -4.76 -17.33 -13.87
N GLY A 138 -3.80 -18.15 -13.44
CA GLY A 138 -2.87 -18.90 -14.30
C GLY A 138 -1.58 -18.17 -14.70
N ILE A 139 -1.39 -16.92 -14.28
CA ILE A 139 -0.24 -16.10 -14.64
C ILE A 139 0.96 -16.44 -13.74
N ASP A 140 2.11 -16.72 -14.35
CA ASP A 140 3.36 -16.94 -13.64
C ASP A 140 3.80 -15.67 -12.89
N CYS A 141 4.14 -15.84 -11.62
CA CYS A 141 4.52 -14.75 -10.75
C CYS A 141 5.59 -15.20 -9.73
N VAL A 142 6.24 -14.22 -9.12
CA VAL A 142 7.30 -14.43 -8.13
C VAL A 142 6.98 -13.65 -6.86
N LEU A 143 7.14 -14.31 -5.71
CA LEU A 143 7.20 -13.69 -4.40
C LEU A 143 8.63 -13.77 -3.89
N SER A 144 9.17 -12.64 -3.42
CA SER A 144 10.51 -12.54 -2.83
C SER A 144 10.47 -11.97 -1.40
N GLY A 145 11.31 -12.49 -0.51
CA GLY A 145 11.35 -12.07 0.88
C GLY A 145 12.29 -12.88 1.80
N TRP A 146 12.27 -12.53 3.08
CA TRP A 146 13.09 -13.15 4.15
C TRP A 146 12.22 -13.86 5.19
N GLY A 147 11.00 -14.25 4.82
CA GLY A 147 10.11 -14.97 5.69
C GLY A 147 10.67 -16.32 6.11
N TRP A 148 10.01 -16.94 7.09
CA TRP A 148 10.49 -18.21 7.60
C TRP A 148 10.41 -19.28 6.51
N ILE A 149 11.40 -20.16 6.56
CA ILE A 149 11.60 -21.20 5.56
C ILE A 149 11.15 -22.59 6.05
N SER A 150 10.89 -22.67 7.35
CA SER A 150 10.24 -23.78 8.04
C SER A 150 9.35 -23.23 9.15
N TYR A 151 8.30 -23.96 9.49
CA TYR A 151 7.51 -23.69 10.68
C TYR A 151 7.58 -24.90 11.64
N PRO A 152 7.98 -24.69 12.92
CA PRO A 152 8.52 -23.45 13.49
C PRO A 152 9.89 -23.08 12.91
N GLY A 153 10.27 -21.80 12.92
CA GLY A 153 11.51 -21.30 12.33
C GLY A 153 11.80 -19.84 12.63
N SER A 154 12.79 -19.27 11.93
CA SER A 154 13.13 -17.84 11.99
C SER A 154 13.38 -17.30 10.58
N SER A 155 13.35 -15.97 10.43
CA SER A 155 13.67 -15.32 9.16
C SER A 155 15.08 -15.69 8.71
N VAL A 156 15.19 -16.05 7.44
CA VAL A 156 16.49 -16.35 6.84
C VAL A 156 17.29 -15.09 6.62
N ASN A 157 18.61 -15.22 6.75
CA ASN A 157 19.47 -14.08 6.50
C ASN A 157 19.55 -13.74 5.01
N LYS A 158 19.63 -14.74 4.12
CA LYS A 158 19.71 -14.54 2.66
C LYS A 158 18.31 -14.43 2.06
N LEU A 159 18.12 -13.51 1.13
CA LEU A 159 16.88 -13.31 0.38
C LEU A 159 16.51 -14.58 -0.38
N GLN A 160 15.22 -14.88 -0.39
CA GLN A 160 14.65 -16.01 -1.08
C GLN A 160 13.58 -15.54 -2.06
N HIS A 161 13.28 -16.39 -3.04
CA HIS A 161 12.17 -16.23 -3.94
C HIS A 161 11.41 -17.56 -4.13
N VAL A 162 10.14 -17.48 -4.52
CA VAL A 162 9.33 -18.62 -4.95
C VAL A 162 8.50 -18.27 -6.17
N SER A 163 8.52 -19.16 -7.17
CA SER A 163 7.65 -19.07 -8.34
C SER A 163 6.27 -19.63 -8.01
N LEU A 164 5.25 -18.83 -8.27
CA LEU A 164 3.84 -19.13 -8.04
C LEU A 164 3.06 -18.91 -9.34
N LYS A 165 1.77 -19.29 -9.33
CA LYS A 165 0.80 -18.91 -10.36
C LYS A 165 -0.36 -18.21 -9.70
N THR A 166 -0.87 -17.14 -10.33
CA THR A 166 -2.10 -16.51 -9.86
C THR A 166 -3.26 -17.51 -9.90
N THR A 167 -4.22 -17.35 -9.00
CA THR A 167 -5.43 -18.18 -8.91
C THR A 167 -6.64 -17.29 -9.16
N ASP A 168 -7.61 -17.78 -9.93
CA ASP A 168 -8.89 -17.08 -10.12
C ASP A 168 -9.56 -16.80 -8.77
N ILE A 169 -10.19 -15.63 -8.65
CA ILE A 169 -10.65 -15.15 -7.35
C ILE A 169 -11.74 -16.03 -6.76
N ASP A 170 -12.61 -16.60 -7.59
CA ASP A 170 -13.67 -17.53 -7.16
C ASP A 170 -13.07 -18.85 -6.67
N VAL A 171 -12.10 -19.40 -7.38
CA VAL A 171 -11.36 -20.60 -6.95
C VAL A 171 -10.62 -20.33 -5.63
N CYS A 172 -10.05 -19.13 -5.48
CA CYS A 172 -9.40 -18.75 -4.23
C CYS A 172 -10.40 -18.69 -3.06
N ARG A 173 -11.57 -18.09 -3.27
CA ARG A 173 -12.64 -18.00 -2.29
C ARG A 173 -13.13 -19.38 -1.86
N ASP A 174 -13.31 -20.29 -2.81
CA ASP A 174 -13.73 -21.67 -2.54
C ASP A 174 -12.69 -22.43 -1.71
N ARG A 175 -11.41 -22.32 -2.10
CA ARG A 175 -10.29 -22.99 -1.41
C ARG A 175 -10.01 -22.44 -0.01
N LEU A 176 -10.43 -21.21 0.27
CA LEU A 176 -10.26 -20.55 1.57
C LEU A 176 -11.59 -20.39 2.34
N SER A 177 -12.67 -21.03 1.90
CA SER A 177 -14.02 -20.92 2.48
C SER A 177 -14.11 -21.28 3.97
N THR A 178 -13.19 -22.09 4.48
CA THR A 178 -13.13 -22.45 5.91
C THR A 178 -12.41 -21.41 6.79
N ILE A 179 -11.89 -20.34 6.18
CA ILE A 179 -11.12 -19.29 6.87
C ILE A 179 -12.03 -18.07 7.07
N ASN A 180 -12.04 -17.52 8.28
CA ASN A 180 -12.89 -16.38 8.63
C ASN A 180 -12.30 -15.02 8.20
N TYR A 181 -11.73 -14.95 6.99
CA TYR A 181 -11.26 -13.72 6.35
C TYR A 181 -11.93 -13.60 4.98
N PRO A 182 -12.58 -12.47 4.66
CA PRO A 182 -13.25 -12.30 3.38
C PRO A 182 -12.24 -12.24 2.22
N ILE A 183 -12.57 -12.92 1.12
CA ILE A 183 -11.85 -12.82 -0.16
C ILE A 183 -12.67 -11.96 -1.11
N LEU A 184 -12.18 -10.75 -1.39
CA LEU A 184 -12.82 -9.73 -2.21
C LEU A 184 -12.13 -9.61 -3.58
N ASP A 185 -12.75 -8.90 -4.53
CA ASP A 185 -12.14 -8.66 -5.85
C ASP A 185 -10.91 -7.74 -5.80
N THR A 186 -10.76 -7.01 -4.69
CA THR A 186 -9.54 -6.26 -4.35
C THR A 186 -8.40 -7.16 -3.86
N ASN A 187 -8.60 -8.48 -3.82
CA ASN A 187 -7.56 -9.46 -3.59
C ASN A 187 -7.10 -10.11 -4.89
N ILE A 188 -5.85 -10.58 -4.86
CA ILE A 188 -5.28 -11.52 -5.82
C ILE A 188 -4.65 -12.66 -5.04
N CYS A 189 -4.84 -13.89 -5.50
CA CYS A 189 -4.30 -15.07 -4.84
C CYS A 189 -3.24 -15.72 -5.70
N ALA A 190 -2.25 -16.35 -5.07
CA ALA A 190 -1.23 -17.10 -5.79
C ALA A 190 -0.98 -18.46 -5.12
N PHE A 191 -0.83 -19.49 -5.95
CA PHE A 191 -0.63 -20.86 -5.53
C PHE A 191 -0.07 -21.70 -6.67
N THR A 192 0.75 -22.69 -6.33
CA THR A 192 1.21 -23.74 -7.26
C THR A 192 0.99 -25.12 -6.67
N LYS A 193 1.62 -25.40 -5.53
CA LYS A 193 1.54 -26.71 -4.88
C LYS A 193 1.72 -26.59 -3.37
N ASN A 194 1.43 -27.69 -2.67
CA ASN A 194 1.69 -27.80 -1.24
C ASN A 194 3.19 -27.58 -0.96
N LYS A 195 3.49 -27.02 0.22
CA LYS A 195 4.83 -26.58 0.62
C LYS A 195 5.42 -25.54 -0.33
N GLN A 196 4.57 -24.70 -0.95
CA GLN A 196 4.97 -23.47 -1.63
C GLN A 196 4.15 -22.27 -1.15
N GLY A 197 4.80 -21.13 -1.02
CA GLY A 197 4.15 -19.87 -0.63
C GLY A 197 4.97 -19.03 0.33
N GLY A 198 4.41 -17.88 0.71
CA GLY A 198 4.96 -16.98 1.70
C GLY A 198 4.92 -17.55 3.12
N CYS A 199 5.58 -16.85 4.02
CA CYS A 199 5.57 -17.17 5.45
C CYS A 199 5.76 -15.90 6.30
N ARG A 200 5.85 -16.09 7.63
CA ARG A 200 6.09 -14.98 8.58
C ARG A 200 7.35 -14.22 8.21
N GLY A 201 7.22 -12.92 7.97
CA GLY A 201 8.30 -12.02 7.53
C GLY A 201 8.19 -11.60 6.06
N ASP A 202 7.50 -12.39 5.22
CA ASP A 202 7.24 -12.00 3.81
C ASP A 202 6.09 -10.99 3.68
N SER A 203 5.27 -10.83 4.72
CA SER A 203 4.16 -9.87 4.78
C SER A 203 4.57 -8.49 4.26
N GLY A 204 3.70 -7.86 3.46
CA GLY A 204 3.99 -6.60 2.79
C GLY A 204 4.93 -6.71 1.58
N GLY A 205 5.53 -7.87 1.36
CA GLY A 205 6.40 -8.16 0.21
C GLY A 205 5.67 -8.17 -1.13
N PRO A 206 6.39 -7.92 -2.24
CA PRO A 206 5.80 -7.81 -3.56
C PRO A 206 5.50 -9.18 -4.19
N LEU A 207 4.34 -9.28 -4.83
CA LEU A 207 4.07 -10.31 -5.84
C LEU A 207 4.25 -9.69 -7.22
N VAL A 208 5.11 -10.28 -8.04
CA VAL A 208 5.56 -9.69 -9.31
C VAL A 208 5.29 -10.63 -10.48
N ALA A 209 4.73 -10.09 -11.56
CA ALA A 209 4.57 -10.78 -12.84
C ALA A 209 4.97 -9.84 -13.97
N ASN A 210 5.61 -10.35 -15.02
CA ASN A 210 5.99 -9.58 -16.20
C ASN A 210 6.75 -8.27 -15.89
N GLY A 211 7.61 -8.30 -14.86
CA GLY A 211 8.39 -7.13 -14.42
C GLY A 211 7.58 -6.04 -13.70
N LYS A 212 6.31 -6.29 -13.37
CA LYS A 212 5.44 -5.37 -12.64
C LYS A 212 4.92 -5.98 -11.35
N GLN A 213 4.72 -5.16 -10.34
CA GLN A 213 4.10 -5.58 -9.10
C GLN A 213 2.59 -5.66 -9.26
N ILE A 214 2.05 -6.86 -9.04
CA ILE A 214 0.62 -7.19 -9.18
C ILE A 214 -0.08 -7.35 -7.82
N GLY A 215 0.69 -7.60 -6.76
CA GLY A 215 0.16 -7.84 -5.42
C GLY A 215 1.09 -7.43 -4.28
N ILE A 216 0.53 -7.37 -3.08
CA ILE A 216 1.22 -7.13 -1.80
C ILE A 216 0.80 -8.25 -0.85
N LEU A 217 1.74 -9.03 -0.31
CA LEU A 217 1.39 -10.16 0.56
C LEU A 217 0.67 -9.66 1.82
N SER A 218 -0.60 -10.03 1.98
CA SER A 218 -1.45 -9.57 3.08
C SER A 218 -1.54 -10.64 4.16
N TRP A 219 -2.03 -11.82 3.81
CA TRP A 219 -2.16 -12.91 4.77
C TRP A 219 -2.14 -14.29 4.09
N LEU A 220 -1.94 -15.30 4.92
CA LEU A 220 -1.89 -16.70 4.57
C LEU A 220 -2.45 -17.52 5.73
N ARG A 221 -2.96 -18.72 5.45
CA ARG A 221 -3.49 -19.61 6.50
C ARG A 221 -2.37 -20.08 7.43
N TYR A 222 -1.40 -20.79 6.87
CA TYR A 222 -0.10 -21.09 7.46
C TYR A 222 0.90 -21.33 6.34
N CYS A 223 2.19 -21.24 6.66
CA CYS A 223 3.27 -21.31 5.67
C CYS A 223 3.21 -22.61 4.85
N GLY A 224 3.03 -22.49 3.54
CA GLY A 224 3.07 -23.60 2.59
C GLY A 224 2.02 -24.69 2.80
N THR A 225 0.79 -24.37 3.22
CA THR A 225 -0.23 -25.37 3.60
C THR A 225 -1.08 -25.95 2.46
N GLY A 226 -0.71 -25.71 1.20
CA GLY A 226 -1.46 -26.29 0.07
C GLY A 226 -2.76 -25.54 -0.25
N VAL A 227 -2.95 -24.34 0.31
CA VAL A 227 -3.99 -23.37 -0.07
C VAL A 227 -3.33 -22.09 -0.60
N PRO A 228 -4.03 -21.24 -1.37
CA PRO A 228 -3.46 -20.01 -1.90
C PRO A 228 -3.06 -19.02 -0.81
N ASP A 229 -1.98 -18.28 -1.07
CA ASP A 229 -1.65 -17.07 -0.34
C ASP A 229 -2.49 -15.90 -0.87
N VAL A 230 -2.83 -14.95 0.00
CA VAL A 230 -3.72 -13.84 -0.33
C VAL A 230 -2.95 -12.53 -0.29
N PHE A 231 -3.08 -11.79 -1.40
CA PHE A 231 -2.40 -10.53 -1.62
C PHE A 231 -3.45 -9.43 -1.84
N THR A 232 -3.11 -8.20 -1.46
CA THR A 232 -3.83 -7.01 -1.90
C THR A 232 -3.53 -6.77 -3.38
N ARG A 233 -4.56 -6.69 -4.23
CA ARG A 233 -4.42 -6.49 -5.68
C ARG A 233 -4.01 -5.06 -5.99
N VAL A 234 -2.82 -4.85 -6.54
CA VAL A 234 -2.28 -3.50 -6.79
C VAL A 234 -3.17 -2.68 -7.72
N SER A 235 -3.70 -3.28 -8.80
CA SER A 235 -4.54 -2.57 -9.77
C SER A 235 -5.85 -2.01 -9.17
N SER A 236 -6.34 -2.57 -8.06
CA SER A 236 -7.51 -2.03 -7.35
C SER A 236 -7.20 -0.75 -6.57
N TYR A 237 -5.93 -0.43 -6.35
CA TYR A 237 -5.51 0.69 -5.49
C TYR A 237 -4.64 1.72 -6.20
N ILE A 238 -4.43 1.65 -7.53
CA ILE A 238 -3.65 2.66 -8.28
C ILE A 238 -4.14 4.08 -8.00
N ASP A 239 -5.45 4.31 -8.13
CA ASP A 239 -6.08 5.60 -7.84
C ASP A 239 -5.76 6.11 -6.43
N TRP A 240 -5.66 5.20 -5.45
CA TRP A 240 -5.32 5.54 -4.08
C TRP A 240 -3.82 5.82 -3.93
N ILE A 241 -2.96 5.01 -4.55
CA ILE A 241 -1.50 5.17 -4.55
C ILE A 241 -1.12 6.54 -5.12
N ASP A 242 -1.66 6.89 -6.29
CA ASP A 242 -1.40 8.16 -6.97
C ASP A 242 -1.83 9.35 -6.11
N LYS A 243 -3.04 9.31 -5.54
CA LYS A 243 -3.54 10.36 -4.63
C LYS A 243 -2.68 10.48 -3.38
N ALA A 244 -2.31 9.36 -2.77
CA ALA A 244 -1.47 9.33 -1.57
C ALA A 244 -0.05 9.84 -1.84
N GLN A 245 0.48 9.71 -3.06
CA GLN A 245 1.74 10.33 -3.46
C GLN A 245 1.64 11.85 -3.59
N VAL A 246 0.55 12.39 -4.18
CA VAL A 246 0.35 13.84 -4.37
C VAL A 246 0.18 14.58 -3.04
N LEU A 247 -0.52 13.99 -2.07
CA LEU A 247 -0.70 14.55 -0.72
C LEU A 247 0.63 14.79 0.02
N VAL A 248 1.75 14.25 -0.48
CA VAL A 248 3.09 14.42 0.10
C VAL A 248 3.92 15.49 -0.64
N VAL A 249 3.65 15.76 -1.91
CA VAL A 249 4.32 16.82 -2.68
C VAL A 249 3.78 18.21 -2.32
N GLY A 250 2.54 18.30 -1.83
CA GLY A 250 1.91 19.54 -1.40
C GLY A 250 2.31 20.08 -0.01
N THR A 251 3.40 19.61 0.61
CA THR A 251 3.84 20.11 1.93
C THR A 251 5.35 20.30 2.05
N THR A 252 5.92 21.07 1.13
CA THR A 252 7.03 21.98 1.44
C THR A 252 6.87 23.20 0.55
N SER A 253 6.54 24.33 1.16
CA SER A 253 6.18 25.61 0.53
C SER A 253 4.69 25.77 0.17
N CYS A 254 3.87 26.12 1.17
CA CYS A 254 2.99 27.26 0.93
C CYS A 254 3.91 28.48 0.80
N ASP A 255 4.51 28.66 -0.37
CA ASP A 255 5.10 29.94 -0.72
C ASP A 255 3.93 30.90 -0.73
N ARG A 256 4.01 31.97 0.07
CA ARG A 256 2.91 32.94 0.21
C ARG A 256 2.63 33.70 -1.09
N ASN A 257 3.37 33.41 -2.16
CA ASN A 257 3.35 34.11 -3.44
C ASN A 257 2.96 33.27 -4.65
N VAL A 258 2.61 31.99 -4.52
CA VAL A 258 2.06 31.24 -5.66
C VAL A 258 0.53 31.35 -5.64
N LYS A 259 0.01 32.29 -6.43
CA LYS A 259 -1.42 32.36 -6.77
C LYS A 259 -1.79 31.06 -7.49
N VAL A 260 -2.58 30.21 -6.83
CA VAL A 260 -3.28 29.11 -7.50
C VAL A 260 -4.32 29.74 -8.42
N ASP A 261 -4.10 29.62 -9.73
CA ASP A 261 -5.02 30.10 -10.74
C ASP A 261 -6.21 29.13 -10.83
N CYS A 262 -7.33 29.56 -10.26
CA CYS A 262 -8.61 28.86 -10.30
C CYS A 262 -9.46 29.27 -11.51
N THR A 263 -8.86 29.74 -12.61
CA THR A 263 -9.61 30.01 -13.84
C THR A 263 -9.78 28.75 -14.70
N ARG A 264 -10.80 28.79 -15.57
CA ARG A 264 -11.19 27.76 -16.56
C ARG A 264 -10.04 27.23 -17.44
N SER A 265 -8.88 27.89 -17.43
CA SER A 265 -7.67 27.51 -18.17
C SER A 265 -6.79 26.45 -17.46
N SER A 266 -7.08 26.13 -16.20
CA SER A 266 -6.34 25.16 -15.39
C SER A 266 -6.63 23.71 -15.78
N LYS A 267 -5.59 22.92 -16.09
CA LYS A 267 -5.67 21.45 -16.31
C LYS A 267 -6.29 20.70 -15.13
N ASN A 268 -6.32 21.30 -13.94
CA ASN A 268 -6.81 20.69 -12.70
C ASN A 268 -8.29 21.00 -12.40
N TRP A 269 -8.91 21.93 -13.13
CA TRP A 269 -10.30 22.33 -12.91
C TRP A 269 -11.29 21.17 -13.08
N LYS A 270 -11.07 20.32 -14.08
CA LYS A 270 -11.90 19.13 -14.36
C LYS A 270 -11.90 18.14 -13.18
N TYR A 271 -10.82 18.08 -12.40
CA TYR A 271 -10.70 17.21 -11.24
C TYR A 271 -11.32 17.82 -9.98
N LEU A 272 -11.16 19.12 -9.79
CA LEU A 272 -11.76 19.84 -8.66
C LEU A 272 -13.29 19.89 -8.74
N LYS A 273 -13.85 20.10 -9.95
CA LYS A 273 -15.30 20.09 -10.20
C LYS A 273 -15.92 18.73 -9.82
N LYS A 274 -15.31 17.64 -10.30
CA LYS A 274 -15.74 16.27 -10.00
C LYS A 274 -15.62 15.91 -8.51
N TYR A 275 -14.70 16.54 -7.78
CA TYR A 275 -14.53 16.37 -6.35
C TYR A 275 -15.64 17.07 -5.55
N CYS A 276 -15.99 18.30 -5.92
CA CYS A 276 -17.06 19.06 -5.26
C CYS A 276 -18.44 18.42 -5.47
N GLU A 277 -18.73 17.98 -6.69
CA GLU A 277 -19.98 17.29 -7.05
C GLU A 277 -20.19 16.01 -6.22
N LYS A 278 -19.12 15.24 -6.02
CA LYS A 278 -19.19 13.91 -5.37
C LYS A 278 -19.19 13.94 -3.84
N ILE A 279 -18.49 14.90 -3.23
CA ILE A 279 -18.33 14.97 -1.77
C ILE A 279 -19.46 15.78 -1.12
N PHE A 280 -19.90 16.85 -1.77
CA PHE A 280 -20.86 17.79 -1.18
C PHE A 280 -22.27 17.69 -1.79
N ASN A 281 -22.47 16.79 -2.76
CA ASN A 281 -23.74 16.55 -3.44
C ASN A 281 -24.38 17.84 -3.99
N VAL A 282 -23.54 18.75 -4.50
CA VAL A 282 -23.95 20.04 -5.05
C VAL A 282 -24.16 19.89 -6.56
N GLU A 283 -25.33 20.30 -7.06
CA GLU A 283 -25.61 20.30 -8.50
C GLU A 283 -24.69 21.26 -9.25
N THR A 284 -24.25 20.84 -10.44
CA THR A 284 -23.34 21.60 -11.30
C THR A 284 -23.85 23.02 -11.63
N SER A 285 -25.17 23.17 -11.73
CA SER A 285 -25.88 24.44 -11.94
C SER A 285 -25.67 25.44 -10.80
N ALA A 286 -25.57 25.00 -9.55
CA ALA A 286 -25.36 25.87 -8.40
C ALA A 286 -23.92 26.41 -8.34
N ILE A 287 -22.94 25.61 -8.79
CA ILE A 287 -21.54 26.04 -8.89
C ILE A 287 -21.38 27.08 -10.01
N GLU A 288 -22.08 26.89 -11.12
CA GLU A 288 -22.06 27.81 -12.27
C GLU A 288 -22.78 29.14 -11.96
N GLN A 289 -23.89 29.11 -11.21
CA GLN A 289 -24.61 30.33 -10.76
C GLN A 289 -23.79 31.17 -9.76
N ILE A 290 -23.00 30.52 -8.88
CA ILE A 290 -22.09 31.22 -7.96
C ILE A 290 -20.95 31.92 -8.73
N GLU A 291 -20.51 31.34 -9.86
CA GLU A 291 -19.50 31.97 -10.72
C GLU A 291 -20.09 33.11 -11.57
N GLU A 292 -21.29 32.94 -12.13
CA GLU A 292 -21.99 34.00 -12.89
C GLU A 292 -22.26 35.23 -12.03
N ALA A 293 -22.79 35.04 -10.81
CA ALA A 293 -23.03 36.11 -9.84
C ALA A 293 -21.74 36.87 -9.45
N ARG A 294 -20.58 36.19 -9.50
CA ARG A 294 -19.27 36.78 -9.20
C ARG A 294 -18.66 37.54 -10.37
N THR A 295 -18.99 37.18 -11.61
CA THR A 295 -18.54 37.88 -12.82
C THR A 295 -19.39 39.09 -13.20
N GLU A 296 -20.65 39.15 -12.79
CA GLU A 296 -21.57 40.25 -13.11
C GLU A 296 -21.53 41.41 -12.09
N SER A 297 -21.13 41.18 -10.84
CA SER A 297 -21.00 42.24 -9.83
C SER A 297 -19.79 43.14 -10.08
N LYS A 298 -20.02 44.27 -10.77
CA LYS A 298 -19.04 45.37 -10.92
C LYS A 298 -19.38 46.62 -10.11
N LYS A 299 -20.35 46.58 -9.19
CA LYS A 299 -20.71 47.74 -8.37
C LYS A 299 -20.97 47.41 -6.89
N PRO A 300 -20.53 48.27 -5.95
CA PRO A 300 -20.51 47.93 -4.52
C PRO A 300 -21.87 47.93 -3.80
N GLU A 301 -22.92 48.52 -4.38
CA GLU A 301 -24.25 48.59 -3.75
C GLU A 301 -25.08 47.32 -3.96
N ASP A 302 -24.83 46.58 -5.05
CA ASP A 302 -25.48 45.29 -5.33
C ASP A 302 -24.96 44.16 -4.41
N ASP A 303 -23.77 44.37 -3.82
CA ASP A 303 -23.09 43.43 -2.90
C ASP A 303 -23.83 43.29 -1.56
N TYR A 304 -24.57 44.31 -1.11
CA TYR A 304 -25.33 44.25 0.15
C TYR A 304 -26.65 43.47 -0.02
N LEU A 305 -27.30 43.58 -1.18
CA LEU A 305 -28.53 42.86 -1.49
C LEU A 305 -28.24 41.37 -1.75
N ALA A 306 -27.21 41.08 -2.55
CA ALA A 306 -26.75 39.71 -2.83
C ALA A 306 -26.26 39.00 -1.56
N LYS A 307 -25.58 39.72 -0.65
CA LYS A 307 -25.16 39.19 0.66
C LYS A 307 -26.34 38.78 1.53
N ASN A 308 -27.46 39.52 1.50
CA ASN A 308 -28.64 39.20 2.29
C ASN A 308 -29.44 38.02 1.70
N GLU A 309 -29.52 37.90 0.37
CA GLU A 309 -30.15 36.74 -0.29
C GLU A 309 -29.35 35.45 -0.06
N VAL A 310 -28.02 35.52 -0.15
CA VAL A 310 -27.12 34.39 0.18
C VAL A 310 -27.23 34.02 1.67
N LEU A 311 -27.34 35.00 2.58
CA LEU A 311 -27.55 34.74 4.00
C LEU A 311 -28.90 34.06 4.29
N GLU A 312 -29.94 34.36 3.50
CA GLU A 312 -31.27 33.77 3.65
C GLU A 312 -31.30 32.32 3.14
N GLU A 313 -30.65 32.03 2.01
CA GLU A 313 -30.44 30.66 1.53
C GLU A 313 -29.56 29.83 2.47
N MET A 314 -28.52 30.43 3.04
CA MET A 314 -27.70 29.78 4.08
C MET A 314 -28.50 29.52 5.37
N ARG A 315 -29.48 30.36 5.73
CA ARG A 315 -30.41 30.10 6.85
C ARG A 315 -31.36 28.95 6.55
N LYS A 316 -31.86 28.82 5.32
CA LYS A 316 -32.68 27.68 4.88
C LYS A 316 -31.88 26.36 4.95
N LEU A 317 -30.62 26.37 4.51
CA LEU A 317 -29.71 25.23 4.63
C LEU A 317 -29.36 24.89 6.09
N ARG A 318 -29.30 25.89 6.97
CA ARG A 318 -29.07 25.71 8.42
C ARG A 318 -30.24 25.04 9.14
N ASN A 319 -31.48 25.24 8.69
CA ASN A 319 -32.65 24.62 9.32
C ASN A 319 -32.78 23.11 9.03
N GLY A 320 -32.06 22.58 8.01
CA GLY A 320 -31.90 21.13 7.79
C GLY A 320 -30.77 20.49 8.60
N LYS A 321 -30.05 21.27 9.41
CA LYS A 321 -28.76 20.88 10.00
C LYS A 321 -28.87 20.22 11.37
N SER A 322 -29.97 20.36 12.11
CA SER A 322 -30.08 19.76 13.45
C SER A 322 -30.13 18.22 13.40
N ILE A 323 -30.73 17.63 12.36
CA ILE A 323 -30.80 16.17 12.18
C ILE A 323 -29.41 15.58 11.84
N ILE A 324 -28.57 16.34 11.14
CA ILE A 324 -27.23 15.89 10.73
C ILE A 324 -26.24 16.05 11.89
N GLU A 325 -26.36 17.10 12.69
CA GLU A 325 -25.52 17.29 13.89
C GLU A 325 -25.83 16.23 14.97
N ASP A 326 -27.09 15.84 15.16
CA ASP A 326 -27.45 14.78 16.12
C ASP A 326 -26.97 13.37 15.69
N ILE A 327 -26.98 13.07 14.38
CA ILE A 327 -26.46 11.80 13.83
C ILE A 327 -24.92 11.77 13.94
N ILE A 328 -24.26 12.90 13.65
CA ILE A 328 -22.80 13.01 13.68
C ILE A 328 -22.27 13.01 15.12
N ASP A 329 -22.95 13.66 16.07
CA ASP A 329 -22.54 13.68 17.48
C ASP A 329 -22.76 12.31 18.16
N ALA A 330 -23.79 11.54 17.75
CA ALA A 330 -24.01 10.17 18.22
C ALA A 330 -22.92 9.19 17.73
N GLU A 331 -22.35 9.40 16.53
CA GLU A 331 -21.27 8.59 15.97
C GLU A 331 -19.87 9.02 16.48
N LEU A 332 -19.67 10.31 16.76
CA LEU A 332 -18.36 10.88 17.15
C LEU A 332 -18.01 10.68 18.62
N LEU A 333 -19.00 10.60 19.53
CA LEU A 333 -18.75 10.29 20.94
C LEU A 333 -18.17 8.88 21.16
N LYS A 334 -18.27 7.98 20.15
CA LYS A 334 -17.70 6.62 20.24
C LYS A 334 -16.21 6.51 19.88
N ASN A 335 -15.62 7.44 19.12
CA ASN A 335 -14.31 7.20 18.48
C ASN A 335 -13.25 8.32 18.57
N GLY A 336 -13.40 9.31 19.47
CA GLY A 336 -12.24 10.10 19.96
C GLY A 336 -11.46 10.96 18.93
N GLY A 337 -12.11 11.45 17.87
CA GLY A 337 -11.45 12.20 16.78
C GLY A 337 -11.35 13.72 16.98
N GLN A 338 -10.59 14.22 17.97
CA GLN A 338 -10.44 15.67 18.19
C GLN A 338 -9.44 16.38 17.24
N ALA A 339 -8.54 15.66 16.56
CA ALA A 339 -7.45 16.27 15.79
C ALA A 339 -7.86 16.76 14.38
N LEU A 340 -8.84 16.10 13.74
CA LEU A 340 -9.32 16.44 12.39
C LEU A 340 -10.27 17.66 12.40
N TYR A 341 -11.01 17.83 13.51
CA TYR A 341 -11.88 18.98 13.72
C TYR A 341 -11.10 20.29 13.86
N LYS A 342 -9.96 20.27 14.57
CA LYS A 342 -9.16 21.49 14.82
C LYS A 342 -8.59 22.07 13.52
N HIS A 343 -8.15 21.23 12.58
CA HIS A 343 -7.65 21.69 11.28
C HIS A 343 -8.75 22.21 10.37
N THR A 344 -9.88 21.50 10.29
CA THR A 344 -11.02 21.90 9.44
C THR A 344 -11.68 23.17 9.97
N TYR A 345 -11.82 23.31 11.29
CA TYR A 345 -12.34 24.49 11.96
C TYR A 345 -11.41 25.70 11.82
N ILE A 346 -10.09 25.54 11.90
CA ILE A 346 -9.11 26.61 11.66
C ILE A 346 -9.16 27.07 10.19
N LEU A 347 -9.28 26.13 9.25
CA LEU A 347 -9.40 26.43 7.81
C LEU A 347 -10.68 27.24 7.52
N ILE A 348 -11.81 26.83 8.08
CA ILE A 348 -13.10 27.53 7.96
C ILE A 348 -13.03 28.90 8.63
N LYS A 349 -12.42 29.03 9.82
CA LYS A 349 -12.24 30.33 10.50
C LYS A 349 -11.30 31.28 9.76
N GLN A 350 -10.30 30.76 9.05
CA GLN A 350 -9.38 31.58 8.25
C GLN A 350 -10.04 32.10 6.97
N ILE A 351 -10.88 31.28 6.34
CA ILE A 351 -11.76 31.71 5.24
C ILE A 351 -12.75 32.78 5.73
N TRP A 352 -13.23 32.66 6.96
CA TRP A 352 -14.14 33.63 7.59
C TRP A 352 -13.48 34.90 8.14
N LYS A 353 -12.13 34.98 8.18
CA LYS A 353 -11.39 36.17 8.68
C LYS A 353 -10.80 37.04 7.58
N GLN A 354 -10.98 36.67 6.31
CA GLN A 354 -10.53 37.45 5.15
C GLN A 354 -11.69 38.10 4.37
N HIS A 355 -12.91 38.10 4.93
CA HIS A 355 -14.05 38.85 4.40
C HIS A 355 -14.84 39.50 5.54
#